data_AF-A0A448ZWL3-F1
#
_entry.id   AF-A0A448ZWL3-F1
#
_cell.length_a   1.000
_cell.length_b   1.000
_cell.length_c   1.000
_cell.angle_alpha   90.00
_cell.angle_beta   90.00
_cell.angle_gamma   90.00
#
_symmetry.space_group_name_H-M   'P 1'
#
loop_
_entity.id
_entity.type
_entity.pdbx_description
1 polymer ?
#
loop_
_entity_poly.entity_id
_entity_poly.type
_entity_poly.pdbx_seq_one_letter_code
_entity_poly.pdbx_strand_id
1 'polypeptide(L)'
;MEDFFKIKNINSKQNIGKNLNLWDEKLKEKILSHPKIVAIVNKLKLSKEQIALGFNYLSMYYDHLIKNADQEPQWKLKLNNSNLLEIDFSNVNAYKKQIESYNFWLTNISPLDDDIQDYFNIPEMSKPRSILIEANKALGFFDQALQNIIKIITTKPYDKGLLLVDENYINSRKIMKYLSFLYGTSKHKTVIFVDIDNLMNFYSLNLKNQEVIAEVNSLLMEVEYLFVNKLGTGTKPEWFINILIDILIRRETNKLPVFISSLADITDKNVSIVSSFGRDKNAGLIKLENLFRNTIARITHKFIAKKS
;
A
#
# COMPACT_ATOMS: atom_id res chain seq x y z
N MET A 1 -11.27 5.32 -17.00
CA MET A 1 -11.36 4.89 -15.59
C MET A 1 -12.69 5.28 -14.93
N GLU A 2 -13.51 6.15 -15.54
CA GLU A 2 -14.81 6.59 -15.00
C GLU A 2 -16.03 5.69 -15.30
N ASP A 3 -15.93 4.69 -16.18
CA ASP A 3 -17.09 3.86 -16.54
C ASP A 3 -17.31 2.62 -15.65
N PHE A 4 -16.39 2.30 -14.73
CA PHE A 4 -16.58 1.21 -13.75
C PHE A 4 -17.29 1.67 -12.47
N PHE A 5 -17.36 2.98 -12.19
CA PHE A 5 -17.98 3.55 -10.99
C PHE A 5 -19.39 4.12 -11.22
N LYS A 6 -19.99 3.92 -12.41
CA LYS A 6 -21.40 4.24 -12.68
C LYS A 6 -22.40 3.21 -12.14
N ILE A 7 -21.99 2.35 -11.20
CA ILE A 7 -22.96 1.71 -10.31
C ILE A 7 -23.33 2.76 -9.27
N LYS A 8 -24.37 3.53 -9.61
CA LYS A 8 -25.05 4.46 -8.71
C LYS A 8 -25.11 3.85 -7.31
N ASN A 9 -24.63 4.63 -6.33
CA ASN A 9 -25.27 4.74 -5.02
C ASN A 9 -26.78 4.93 -5.23
N ILE A 10 -27.51 3.83 -5.41
CA ILE A 10 -28.92 3.79 -5.09
C ILE A 10 -28.91 3.73 -3.58
N ASN A 11 -29.11 4.91 -2.98
CA ASN A 11 -29.33 5.09 -1.56
C ASN A 11 -30.14 3.92 -0.98
N SER A 12 -29.43 3.13 -0.19
CA SER A 12 -29.99 2.39 0.92
C SER A 12 -31.00 3.27 1.67
N LYS A 13 -32.22 2.73 1.86
CA LYS A 13 -33.31 3.19 2.76
C LYS A 13 -34.50 3.98 2.21
N GLN A 14 -34.71 4.12 0.90
CA GLN A 14 -36.05 4.49 0.39
C GLN A 14 -36.41 3.61 -0.81
N ASN A 15 -37.54 2.89 -0.71
CA ASN A 15 -38.12 1.93 -1.68
C ASN A 15 -37.75 0.43 -1.54
N ILE A 16 -37.64 -0.09 -0.32
CA ILE A 16 -37.65 -1.57 -0.10
C ILE A 16 -39.07 -2.16 -0.27
N GLY A 17 -40.12 -1.34 -0.46
CA GLY A 17 -41.52 -1.81 -0.41
C GLY A 17 -42.34 -1.89 -1.71
N LYS A 18 -41.87 -1.46 -2.89
CA LYS A 18 -42.76 -1.32 -4.07
C LYS A 18 -42.11 -1.59 -5.44
N ASN A 19 -41.38 -2.69 -5.61
CA ASN A 19 -41.01 -3.18 -6.95
C ASN A 19 -40.89 -4.72 -7.02
N LEU A 20 -41.80 -5.43 -6.33
CA LEU A 20 -41.70 -6.88 -6.16
C LEU A 20 -42.11 -7.72 -7.40
N ASN A 21 -42.60 -7.14 -8.50
CA ASN A 21 -43.04 -7.92 -9.68
C ASN A 21 -43.00 -7.13 -11.01
N LEU A 22 -41.82 -6.89 -11.56
CA LEU A 22 -41.66 -6.33 -12.93
C LEU A 22 -40.92 -7.27 -13.89
N TRP A 23 -40.69 -8.53 -13.50
CA TRP A 23 -40.04 -9.52 -14.35
C TRP A 23 -41.10 -10.49 -14.91
N ASP A 24 -41.11 -10.67 -16.23
CA ASP A 24 -41.94 -11.65 -16.94
C ASP A 24 -41.72 -13.06 -16.33
N GLU A 25 -42.80 -13.75 -15.97
CA GLU A 25 -42.76 -15.08 -15.37
C GLU A 25 -42.04 -16.10 -16.26
N LYS A 26 -42.20 -16.01 -17.60
CA LYS A 26 -41.48 -16.88 -18.53
C LYS A 26 -39.98 -16.65 -18.48
N LEU A 27 -39.56 -15.39 -18.32
CA LEU A 27 -38.14 -15.05 -18.18
C LEU A 27 -37.60 -15.54 -16.83
N LYS A 28 -38.39 -15.42 -15.75
CA LYS A 28 -38.04 -15.98 -14.44
C LYS A 28 -37.79 -17.48 -14.52
N GLU A 29 -38.71 -18.23 -15.10
CA GLU A 29 -38.57 -19.69 -15.27
C GLU A 29 -37.37 -20.05 -16.13
N LYS A 30 -37.13 -19.33 -17.23
CA LYS A 30 -35.95 -19.53 -18.09
C LYS A 30 -34.64 -19.34 -17.32
N ILE A 31 -34.53 -18.27 -16.54
CA ILE A 31 -33.32 -17.98 -15.75
C ILE A 31 -33.14 -19.04 -14.67
N LEU A 32 -34.20 -19.35 -13.92
CA LEU A 32 -34.16 -20.28 -12.78
C LEU A 32 -33.99 -21.75 -13.21
N SER A 33 -34.26 -22.09 -14.47
CA SER A 33 -34.02 -23.43 -15.02
C SER A 33 -32.62 -23.62 -15.59
N HIS A 34 -31.81 -22.55 -15.72
CA HIS A 34 -30.45 -22.67 -16.22
C HIS A 34 -29.57 -23.50 -15.27
N PRO A 35 -28.83 -24.53 -15.73
CA PRO A 35 -28.13 -25.47 -14.84
C PRO A 35 -27.19 -24.81 -13.82
N LYS A 36 -26.47 -23.77 -14.24
CA LYS A 36 -25.57 -23.03 -13.33
C LYS A 36 -26.31 -22.16 -12.31
N ILE A 37 -27.48 -21.62 -12.67
CA ILE A 37 -28.33 -20.87 -11.74
C ILE A 37 -28.97 -21.82 -10.73
N VAL A 38 -29.47 -22.97 -11.18
CA VAL A 38 -29.96 -24.06 -10.31
C VAL A 38 -28.89 -24.49 -9.32
N ALA A 39 -27.65 -24.68 -9.79
CA ALA A 39 -26.52 -25.03 -8.93
C ALA A 39 -26.25 -23.98 -7.85
N ILE A 40 -26.32 -22.68 -8.18
CA ILE A 40 -26.18 -21.59 -7.20
C ILE A 40 -27.31 -21.60 -6.17
N VAL A 41 -28.56 -21.68 -6.64
CA VAL A 41 -29.76 -21.73 -5.79
C VAL A 41 -29.65 -22.89 -4.78
N ASN A 42 -29.27 -24.07 -5.25
CA ASN A 42 -29.11 -25.26 -4.42
C ASN A 42 -27.93 -25.14 -3.45
N LYS A 43 -26.77 -24.65 -3.94
CA LYS A 43 -25.56 -24.49 -3.12
C LYS A 43 -25.77 -23.50 -1.98
N LEU A 44 -26.45 -22.39 -2.24
CA LEU A 44 -26.76 -21.36 -1.25
C LEU A 44 -28.03 -21.65 -0.44
N LYS A 45 -28.76 -22.72 -0.78
CA LYS A 45 -30.04 -23.12 -0.16
C LYS A 45 -31.05 -21.96 -0.11
N LEU A 46 -31.23 -21.26 -1.24
CA LEU A 46 -32.08 -20.08 -1.29
C LEU A 46 -33.56 -20.43 -1.13
N SER A 47 -34.27 -19.70 -0.26
CA SER A 47 -35.72 -19.73 -0.14
C SER A 47 -36.39 -19.01 -1.30
N LYS A 48 -37.70 -19.25 -1.52
CA LYS A 48 -38.48 -18.54 -2.55
C LYS A 48 -38.42 -17.02 -2.36
N GLU A 49 -38.44 -16.56 -1.11
CA GLU A 49 -38.37 -15.14 -0.78
C GLU A 49 -36.98 -14.55 -1.10
N GLN A 50 -35.91 -15.26 -0.76
CA GLN A 50 -34.54 -14.85 -1.10
C GLN A 50 -34.32 -14.81 -2.61
N ILE A 51 -34.89 -15.76 -3.36
CA ILE A 51 -34.88 -15.77 -4.84
C ILE A 51 -35.65 -14.55 -5.37
N ALA A 52 -36.84 -14.26 -4.83
CA ALA A 52 -37.65 -13.13 -5.28
C ALA A 52 -36.96 -11.79 -5.04
N LEU A 53 -36.43 -11.57 -3.83
CA LEU A 53 -35.72 -10.35 -3.46
C LEU A 53 -34.37 -10.21 -4.19
N GLY A 54 -33.68 -11.32 -4.42
CA GLY A 54 -32.37 -11.38 -5.08
C GLY A 54 -32.41 -11.61 -6.59
N PHE A 55 -33.60 -11.63 -7.22
CA PHE A 55 -33.76 -12.10 -8.59
C PHE A 55 -32.91 -11.33 -9.61
N ASN A 56 -32.73 -10.02 -9.38
CA ASN A 56 -31.87 -9.18 -10.21
C ASN A 56 -30.43 -9.72 -10.28
N TYR A 57 -29.87 -10.20 -9.18
CA TYR A 57 -28.51 -10.74 -9.16
C TYR A 57 -28.41 -12.09 -9.89
N LEU A 58 -29.44 -12.94 -9.78
CA LEU A 58 -29.52 -14.19 -10.55
C LEU A 58 -29.64 -13.90 -12.05
N SER A 59 -30.45 -12.91 -12.44
CA SER A 59 -30.57 -12.45 -13.82
C SER A 59 -29.25 -11.91 -14.36
N MET A 60 -28.55 -11.07 -13.60
CA MET A 60 -27.24 -10.54 -13.99
C MET A 60 -26.21 -11.66 -14.20
N TYR A 61 -26.23 -12.69 -13.35
CA TYR A 61 -25.35 -13.85 -13.49
C TYR A 61 -25.68 -14.63 -14.77
N TYR A 62 -26.97 -14.90 -14.99
CA TYR A 62 -27.45 -15.56 -16.20
C TYR A 62 -27.08 -14.79 -17.47
N ASP A 63 -27.28 -13.47 -17.51
CA ASP A 63 -26.93 -12.64 -18.66
C ASP A 63 -25.43 -12.71 -18.98
N HIS A 64 -24.58 -12.81 -17.96
CA HIS A 64 -23.14 -13.01 -18.14
C HIS A 64 -22.84 -14.37 -18.78
N LEU A 65 -23.47 -15.45 -18.30
CA LEU A 65 -23.29 -16.79 -18.87
C LEU A 65 -23.65 -16.81 -20.36
N ILE A 66 -24.80 -16.25 -20.72
CA ILE A 66 -25.27 -16.22 -22.11
C ILE A 66 -24.34 -15.38 -23.00
N LYS A 67 -23.86 -14.24 -22.50
CA LYS A 67 -22.93 -13.37 -23.25
C LYS A 67 -21.53 -13.97 -23.42
N ASN A 68 -21.12 -14.88 -22.53
CA ASN A 68 -19.74 -15.40 -22.46
C ASN A 68 -19.67 -16.93 -22.65
N ALA A 69 -20.54 -17.50 -23.48
CA ALA A 69 -20.53 -18.93 -23.82
C ALA A 69 -20.45 -19.86 -22.59
N ASP A 70 -21.34 -19.62 -21.62
CA ASP A 70 -21.43 -20.35 -20.34
C ASP A 70 -20.21 -20.24 -19.42
N GLN A 71 -19.27 -19.33 -19.69
CA GLN A 71 -18.20 -19.01 -18.75
C GLN A 71 -18.74 -18.25 -17.54
N GLU A 72 -18.35 -18.70 -16.35
CA GLU A 72 -18.77 -18.05 -15.10
C GLU A 72 -18.04 -16.71 -14.89
N PRO A 73 -18.74 -15.69 -14.36
CA PRO A 73 -18.09 -14.45 -13.99
C PRO A 73 -17.04 -14.68 -12.88
N GLN A 74 -16.04 -13.79 -12.81
CA GLN A 74 -15.05 -13.82 -11.72
C GLN A 74 -15.67 -13.50 -10.35
N TRP A 75 -16.76 -12.74 -10.31
CA TRP A 75 -17.55 -12.49 -9.10
C TRP A 75 -18.54 -13.63 -8.84
N LYS A 76 -18.89 -13.85 -7.58
CA LYS A 76 -19.81 -14.93 -7.17
C LYS A 76 -21.07 -14.35 -6.53
N LEU A 77 -22.09 -15.18 -6.38
CA LEU A 77 -23.23 -14.85 -5.53
C LEU A 77 -23.04 -15.47 -4.15
N LYS A 78 -23.38 -14.73 -3.09
CA LYS A 78 -23.37 -15.21 -1.70
C LYS A 78 -24.55 -14.66 -0.92
N LEU A 79 -24.73 -15.17 0.29
CA LEU A 79 -25.65 -14.57 1.26
C LEU A 79 -24.89 -13.60 2.15
N ASN A 80 -25.47 -12.43 2.37
CA ASN A 80 -24.93 -11.41 3.26
C ASN A 80 -25.30 -11.69 4.73
N ASN A 81 -24.86 -10.82 5.64
CA ASN A 81 -25.14 -10.96 7.08
C ASN A 81 -26.64 -10.91 7.42
N SER A 82 -27.46 -10.30 6.55
CA SER A 82 -28.92 -10.27 6.67
C SER A 82 -29.60 -11.44 5.95
N ASN A 83 -28.84 -12.45 5.53
CA ASN A 83 -29.31 -13.62 4.81
C ASN A 83 -30.00 -13.28 3.47
N LEU A 84 -29.55 -12.22 2.78
CA LEU A 84 -30.02 -11.82 1.45
C LEU A 84 -28.95 -12.08 0.40
N LEU A 85 -29.37 -12.40 -0.82
CA LEU A 85 -28.46 -12.64 -1.95
C LEU A 85 -27.74 -11.34 -2.34
N GLU A 86 -26.42 -11.41 -2.52
CA GLU A 86 -25.58 -10.30 -2.98
C GLU A 86 -24.45 -10.78 -3.91
N ILE A 87 -23.82 -9.83 -4.61
CA ILE A 87 -22.62 -10.09 -5.43
C ILE A 87 -21.37 -9.98 -4.56
N ASP A 88 -20.52 -11.01 -4.66
CA ASP A 88 -19.20 -11.08 -4.04
C ASP A 88 -18.10 -10.85 -5.06
N PHE A 89 -17.51 -9.66 -5.01
CA PHE A 89 -16.37 -9.28 -5.86
C PHE A 89 -15.01 -9.73 -5.29
N SER A 90 -14.98 -10.42 -4.13
CA SER A 90 -13.74 -10.85 -3.46
C SER A 90 -12.79 -11.65 -4.37
N ASN A 91 -13.31 -12.31 -5.40
CA ASN A 91 -12.53 -13.10 -6.35
C ASN A 91 -12.11 -12.34 -7.62
N VAL A 92 -12.64 -11.14 -7.86
CA VAL A 92 -12.32 -10.32 -9.04
C VAL A 92 -10.93 -9.71 -8.88
N ASN A 93 -10.09 -9.87 -9.90
CA ASN A 93 -8.70 -9.40 -9.88
C ASN A 93 -8.60 -7.89 -9.59
N ALA A 94 -9.47 -7.09 -10.22
CA ALA A 94 -9.55 -5.65 -9.97
C ALA A 94 -9.82 -5.32 -8.49
N TYR A 95 -10.75 -6.04 -7.85
CA TYR A 95 -11.10 -5.80 -6.45
C TYR A 95 -9.97 -6.24 -5.50
N LYS A 96 -9.32 -7.39 -5.76
CA LYS A 96 -8.14 -7.82 -4.99
C LYS A 96 -7.01 -6.79 -5.06
N LYS A 97 -6.71 -6.29 -6.26
CA LYS A 97 -5.68 -5.28 -6.49
C LYS A 97 -6.02 -3.94 -5.84
N GLN A 98 -7.29 -3.55 -5.84
CA GLN A 98 -7.76 -2.36 -5.14
C GLN A 98 -7.57 -2.49 -3.62
N ILE A 99 -7.87 -3.66 -3.04
CA ILE A 99 -7.58 -3.90 -1.62
C ILE A 99 -6.08 -3.85 -1.35
N GLU A 100 -5.26 -4.49 -2.20
CA GLU A 100 -3.80 -4.44 -2.07
C GLU A 100 -3.26 -3.01 -2.19
N SER A 101 -3.83 -2.16 -3.05
CA SER A 101 -3.39 -0.77 -3.21
C SER A 101 -3.70 0.10 -1.99
N TYR A 102 -4.77 -0.21 -1.23
CA TYR A 102 -5.08 0.46 0.04
C TYR A 102 -4.04 0.22 1.15
N ASN A 103 -3.15 -0.76 0.98
CA ASN A 103 -2.01 -0.92 1.88
C ASN A 103 -0.94 0.15 1.67
N PHE A 104 -0.94 0.87 0.54
CA PHE A 104 0.04 1.92 0.25
C PHE A 104 -0.53 3.29 0.61
N TRP A 105 -0.01 3.87 1.69
CA TRP A 105 -0.46 5.16 2.20
C TRP A 105 0.42 6.30 1.68
N LEU A 106 -0.13 7.52 1.74
CA LEU A 106 0.53 8.77 1.32
C LEU A 106 1.02 8.79 -0.14
N THR A 107 0.39 8.01 -1.02
CA THR A 107 0.70 7.99 -2.46
C THR A 107 0.38 9.30 -3.17
N ASN A 108 -0.44 10.16 -2.55
CA ASN A 108 -0.68 11.53 -2.98
C ASN A 108 0.49 12.49 -2.69
N ILE A 109 1.35 12.16 -1.71
CA ILE A 109 2.56 12.94 -1.38
C ILE A 109 3.76 12.39 -2.15
N SER A 110 3.91 11.07 -2.20
CA SER A 110 4.94 10.39 -2.98
C SER A 110 4.29 9.28 -3.81
N PRO A 111 4.04 9.53 -5.11
CA PRO A 111 3.45 8.54 -5.99
C PRO A 111 4.25 7.23 -6.04
N LEU A 112 3.53 6.14 -6.27
CA LEU A 112 4.15 4.85 -6.56
C LEU A 112 4.92 4.92 -7.89
N ASP A 113 5.93 4.06 -8.05
CA ASP A 113 6.59 3.90 -9.34
C ASP A 113 5.58 3.37 -10.39
N ASP A 114 5.75 3.80 -11.64
CA ASP A 114 4.81 3.53 -12.74
C ASP A 114 4.47 2.04 -12.90
N ASP A 115 5.45 1.15 -12.80
CA ASP A 115 5.24 -0.31 -12.91
C ASP A 115 4.41 -0.90 -11.76
N ILE A 116 4.46 -0.32 -10.56
CA ILE A 116 3.60 -0.69 -9.43
C ILE A 116 2.20 -0.10 -9.64
N GLN A 117 2.13 1.15 -10.10
CA GLN A 117 0.87 1.83 -10.37
C GLN A 117 0.08 1.12 -11.48
N ASP A 118 0.75 0.74 -12.56
CA ASP A 118 0.19 -0.04 -13.67
C ASP A 118 -0.31 -1.40 -13.20
N TYR A 119 0.45 -2.09 -12.33
CA TYR A 119 0.01 -3.36 -11.74
C TYR A 119 -1.34 -3.21 -11.03
N PHE A 120 -1.55 -2.12 -10.27
CA PHE A 120 -2.83 -1.88 -9.60
C PHE A 120 -3.94 -1.41 -10.55
N ASN A 121 -3.61 -0.60 -11.55
CA ASN A 121 -4.58 0.00 -12.46
C ASN A 121 -5.09 -0.96 -13.56
N ILE A 122 -4.30 -1.96 -13.94
CA ILE A 122 -4.62 -2.90 -15.03
C ILE A 122 -5.01 -4.26 -14.41
N PRO A 123 -6.30 -4.65 -14.38
CA PRO A 123 -6.78 -5.84 -13.68
C PRO A 123 -6.02 -7.13 -14.03
N GLU A 124 -5.74 -7.35 -15.32
CA GLU A 124 -5.09 -8.57 -15.82
C GLU A 124 -3.55 -8.54 -15.80
N MET A 125 -2.93 -7.43 -15.37
CA MET A 125 -1.47 -7.33 -15.33
C MET A 125 -0.89 -8.26 -14.25
N SER A 126 0.06 -9.10 -14.60
CA SER A 126 0.76 -9.95 -13.63
C SER A 126 1.64 -9.11 -12.69
N LYS A 127 1.89 -9.60 -11.46
CA LYS A 127 2.87 -8.98 -10.55
C LYS A 127 4.21 -8.76 -11.27
N PRO A 128 4.81 -7.56 -11.23
CA PRO A 128 6.00 -7.21 -11.99
C PRO A 128 7.23 -7.98 -11.46
N ARG A 129 7.59 -9.07 -12.13
CA ARG A 129 8.76 -9.89 -11.78
C ARG A 129 10.08 -9.12 -11.87
N SER A 130 10.13 -8.06 -12.69
CA SER A 130 11.27 -7.16 -12.81
C SER A 130 11.72 -6.59 -11.46
N ILE A 131 10.78 -6.23 -10.58
CA ILE A 131 11.09 -5.68 -9.25
C ILE A 131 11.97 -6.64 -8.44
N LEU A 132 11.64 -7.93 -8.43
CA LEU A 132 12.42 -8.96 -7.73
C LEU A 132 13.79 -9.18 -8.40
N ILE A 133 13.81 -9.26 -9.73
CA ILE A 133 15.06 -9.50 -10.49
C ILE A 133 16.04 -8.35 -10.27
N GLU A 134 15.57 -7.11 -10.31
CA GLU A 134 16.40 -5.92 -10.13
C GLU A 134 16.90 -5.79 -8.69
N ALA A 135 16.07 -6.08 -7.70
CA ALA A 135 16.50 -6.11 -6.31
C ALA A 135 17.58 -7.17 -6.08
N ASN A 136 17.42 -8.38 -6.63
CA ASN A 136 18.44 -9.43 -6.54
C ASN A 136 19.77 -9.02 -7.18
N LYS A 137 19.74 -8.32 -8.33
CA LYS A 137 20.95 -7.76 -8.94
C LYS A 137 21.57 -6.69 -8.04
N ALA A 138 20.75 -5.79 -7.48
CA ALA A 138 21.20 -4.72 -6.59
C ALA A 138 21.87 -5.26 -5.31
N LEU A 139 21.40 -6.39 -4.78
CA LEU A 139 22.01 -7.03 -3.61
C LEU A 139 23.47 -7.44 -3.82
N GLY A 140 23.90 -7.69 -5.06
CA GLY A 140 25.30 -8.00 -5.37
C GLY A 140 26.28 -6.85 -5.11
N PHE A 141 25.77 -5.62 -5.01
CA PHE A 141 26.55 -4.42 -4.72
C PHE A 141 26.72 -4.16 -3.22
N PHE A 142 26.06 -4.92 -2.34
CA PHE A 142 26.20 -4.80 -0.90
C PHE A 142 26.93 -6.02 -0.30
N ASP A 143 27.27 -5.92 0.98
CA ASP A 143 27.81 -7.06 1.72
C ASP A 143 26.79 -8.21 1.83
N GLN A 144 27.27 -9.46 1.84
CA GLN A 144 26.45 -10.66 1.91
C GLN A 144 25.55 -10.70 3.16
N ALA A 145 25.96 -10.06 4.26
CA ALA A 145 25.15 -9.94 5.46
C ALA A 145 23.83 -9.21 5.21
N LEU A 146 23.73 -8.32 4.21
CA LEU A 146 22.46 -7.67 3.85
C LEU A 146 21.42 -8.70 3.41
N GLN A 147 21.82 -9.69 2.61
CA GLN A 147 20.90 -10.74 2.14
C GLN A 147 20.36 -11.57 3.31
N ASN A 148 21.22 -11.86 4.29
CA ASN A 148 20.83 -12.57 5.51
C ASN A 148 19.83 -11.75 6.34
N ILE A 149 20.07 -10.45 6.51
CA ILE A 149 19.14 -9.57 7.22
C ILE A 149 17.82 -9.46 6.47
N ILE A 150 17.82 -9.29 5.15
CA ILE A 150 16.60 -9.24 4.33
C ILE A 150 15.77 -10.52 4.49
N LYS A 151 16.43 -11.68 4.49
CA LYS A 151 15.75 -12.97 4.76
C LYS A 151 15.10 -12.99 6.14
N ILE A 152 15.79 -12.46 7.16
CA ILE A 152 15.26 -12.39 8.53
C ILE A 152 14.02 -11.49 8.61
N ILE A 153 14.11 -10.24 8.12
CA ILE A 153 13.02 -9.25 8.24
C ILE A 153 11.77 -9.63 7.44
N THR A 154 11.93 -10.39 6.36
CA THR A 154 10.81 -10.79 5.48
C THR A 154 10.12 -12.09 5.91
N THR A 155 10.71 -12.83 6.86
CA THR A 155 10.19 -14.13 7.33
C THR A 155 9.50 -14.07 8.69
N LYS A 156 9.90 -13.15 9.58
CA LYS A 156 9.32 -13.02 10.93
C LYS A 156 9.22 -11.54 11.35
N PRO A 157 8.38 -11.21 12.36
CA PRO A 157 8.37 -9.88 12.93
C PRO A 157 9.77 -9.43 13.34
N TYR A 158 10.11 -8.19 13.00
CA TYR A 158 11.44 -7.65 13.25
C TYR A 158 11.38 -6.14 13.44
N ASP A 159 12.01 -5.68 14.52
CA ASP A 159 11.82 -4.35 15.08
C ASP A 159 12.77 -3.30 14.45
N LYS A 160 13.77 -3.75 13.69
CA LYS A 160 14.75 -2.91 13.00
C LYS A 160 14.58 -2.95 11.49
N GLY A 161 14.78 -1.83 10.81
CA GLY A 161 14.85 -1.81 9.35
C GLY A 161 16.29 -1.75 8.83
N LEU A 162 16.47 -1.04 7.72
CA LEU A 162 17.74 -0.95 7.00
C LEU A 162 18.12 0.50 6.76
N LEU A 163 19.40 0.83 6.87
CA LEU A 163 19.99 2.03 6.30
C LEU A 163 20.89 1.59 5.15
N LEU A 164 20.48 1.89 3.92
CA LEU A 164 21.22 1.57 2.71
C LEU A 164 21.91 2.83 2.19
N VAL A 165 23.24 2.86 2.28
CA VAL A 165 24.06 3.95 1.76
C VAL A 165 24.52 3.58 0.35
N ASP A 166 24.19 4.41 -0.63
CA ASP A 166 24.42 4.16 -2.05
C ASP A 166 24.63 5.50 -2.79
N GLU A 167 25.82 5.68 -3.36
CA GLU A 167 26.28 6.94 -3.97
C GLU A 167 25.41 7.42 -5.14
N ASN A 168 24.50 6.61 -5.67
CA ASN A 168 23.57 7.03 -6.73
C ASN A 168 22.11 6.65 -6.47
N TYR A 169 21.79 6.12 -5.28
CA TYR A 169 20.49 5.54 -4.92
C TYR A 169 20.00 4.36 -5.78
N ILE A 170 20.65 4.01 -6.89
CA ILE A 170 20.16 3.03 -7.86
C ILE A 170 19.90 1.66 -7.22
N ASN A 171 20.86 1.15 -6.45
CA ASN A 171 20.79 -0.18 -5.85
C ASN A 171 19.91 -0.18 -4.60
N SER A 172 20.06 0.83 -3.74
CA SER A 172 19.22 0.99 -2.55
C SER A 172 17.75 1.14 -2.91
N ARG A 173 17.40 1.92 -3.95
CA ARG A 173 16.02 2.12 -4.43
C ARG A 173 15.41 0.83 -4.92
N LYS A 174 16.14 0.01 -5.69
CA LYS A 174 15.68 -1.30 -6.17
C LYS A 174 15.33 -2.24 -5.01
N ILE A 175 16.17 -2.29 -3.98
CA ILE A 175 15.94 -3.11 -2.78
C ILE A 175 14.74 -2.58 -1.99
N MET A 176 14.67 -1.28 -1.73
CA MET A 176 13.55 -0.68 -0.99
C MET A 176 12.22 -0.86 -1.73
N LYS A 177 12.19 -0.69 -3.06
CA LYS A 177 11.01 -0.92 -3.91
C LYS A 177 10.52 -2.36 -3.82
N TYR A 178 11.44 -3.33 -3.87
CA TYR A 178 11.08 -4.74 -3.70
C TYR A 178 10.47 -5.01 -2.33
N LEU A 179 11.10 -4.53 -1.26
CA LEU A 179 10.60 -4.73 0.10
C LEU A 179 9.22 -4.08 0.30
N SER A 180 9.03 -2.84 -0.14
CA SER A 180 7.75 -2.14 -0.02
C SER A 180 6.64 -2.87 -0.81
N PHE A 181 6.95 -3.32 -2.03
CA PHE A 181 6.02 -4.08 -2.85
C PHE A 181 5.67 -5.44 -2.23
N LEU A 182 6.67 -6.16 -1.68
CA LEU A 182 6.47 -7.43 -0.99
C LEU A 182 5.54 -7.28 0.22
N TYR A 183 5.79 -6.29 1.08
CA TYR A 183 4.99 -6.06 2.28
C TYR A 183 3.56 -5.65 1.94
N GLY A 184 3.38 -4.70 1.01
CA GLY A 184 2.06 -4.21 0.63
C GLY A 184 1.20 -5.26 -0.10
N THR A 185 1.80 -6.08 -0.96
CA THR A 185 1.02 -7.02 -1.80
C THR A 185 0.95 -8.44 -1.26
N SER A 186 2.06 -8.99 -0.75
CA SER A 186 2.16 -10.42 -0.45
C SER A 186 2.11 -10.71 1.05
N LYS A 187 2.41 -9.70 1.88
CA LYS A 187 2.25 -9.78 3.34
C LYS A 187 1.00 -9.05 3.83
N HIS A 188 0.33 -8.28 2.96
CA HIS A 188 -0.85 -7.48 3.26
C HIS A 188 -0.63 -6.55 4.46
N LYS A 189 0.49 -5.82 4.43
CA LYS A 189 0.92 -4.89 5.47
C LYS A 189 0.81 -3.46 4.99
N THR A 190 0.53 -2.52 5.88
CA THR A 190 0.50 -1.11 5.53
C THR A 190 1.91 -0.58 5.30
N VAL A 191 2.09 0.21 4.25
CA VAL A 191 3.38 0.67 3.74
C VAL A 191 3.28 2.13 3.35
N ILE A 192 4.25 2.94 3.79
CA ILE A 192 4.51 4.27 3.23
C ILE A 192 5.86 4.20 2.54
N PHE A 193 5.89 4.56 1.26
CA PHE A 193 7.12 4.82 0.53
C PHE A 193 7.18 6.30 0.20
N VAL A 194 8.05 7.04 0.88
CA VAL A 194 8.11 8.50 0.77
C VAL A 194 9.48 8.96 0.28
N ASP A 195 9.50 9.85 -0.71
CA ASP A 195 10.70 10.60 -1.07
C ASP A 195 10.83 11.78 -0.11
N ILE A 196 12.01 11.94 0.51
CA ILE A 196 12.19 12.94 1.57
C ILE A 196 11.96 14.37 1.06
N ASP A 197 12.29 14.64 -0.20
CA ASP A 197 12.16 15.98 -0.77
C ASP A 197 10.68 16.28 -1.04
N ASN A 198 9.91 15.28 -1.50
CA ASN A 198 8.45 15.41 -1.62
C ASN A 198 7.79 15.66 -0.26
N LEU A 199 8.22 14.95 0.78
CA LEU A 199 7.70 15.13 2.13
C LEU A 199 8.01 16.53 2.68
N MET A 200 9.25 17.00 2.52
CA MET A 200 9.65 18.34 2.94
C MET A 200 8.86 19.42 2.18
N ASN A 201 8.66 19.24 0.88
CA ASN A 201 7.84 20.14 0.06
C ASN A 201 6.39 20.16 0.55
N PHE A 202 5.81 18.99 0.86
CA PHE A 202 4.47 18.89 1.42
C PHE A 202 4.33 19.68 2.72
N TYR A 203 5.25 19.51 3.69
CA TYR A 203 5.20 20.28 4.92
C TYR A 203 5.37 21.79 4.68
N SER A 204 6.28 22.17 3.78
CA SER A 204 6.53 23.57 3.43
C SER A 204 5.30 24.26 2.84
N LEU A 205 4.54 23.55 2.00
CA LEU A 205 3.29 24.05 1.42
C LEU A 205 2.14 24.10 2.44
N ASN A 206 2.20 23.29 3.50
CA ASN A 206 1.15 23.15 4.50
C ASN A 206 1.52 23.74 5.87
N LEU A 207 2.55 24.58 5.99
CA LEU A 207 3.02 25.13 7.29
C LEU A 207 1.90 25.79 8.14
N LYS A 208 0.87 26.34 7.49
CA LYS A 208 -0.27 26.96 8.18
C LYS A 208 -1.42 25.99 8.48
N ASN A 209 -1.39 24.78 7.93
CA ASN A 209 -2.42 23.76 8.08
C ASN A 209 -1.95 22.65 9.04
N GLN A 210 -2.02 22.95 10.33
CA GLN A 210 -1.51 22.09 11.39
C GLN A 210 -2.27 20.75 11.49
N GLU A 211 -3.57 20.72 11.15
CA GLU A 211 -4.37 19.49 11.15
C GLU A 211 -3.86 18.49 10.12
N VAL A 212 -3.64 18.96 8.89
CA VAL A 212 -3.10 18.12 7.80
C VAL A 212 -1.69 17.62 8.13
N ILE A 213 -0.84 18.48 8.71
CA ILE A 213 0.50 18.10 9.18
C ILE A 213 0.40 17.01 10.26
N ALA A 214 -0.50 17.17 11.22
CA ALA A 214 -0.70 16.21 12.31
C ALA A 214 -1.20 14.85 11.79
N GLU A 215 -2.12 14.84 10.82
CA GLU A 215 -2.60 13.61 10.18
C GLU A 215 -1.46 12.86 9.48
N VAL A 216 -0.65 13.54 8.67
CA VAL A 216 0.50 12.94 7.99
C VAL A 216 1.52 12.40 9.00
N ASN A 217 1.80 13.15 10.07
CA ASN A 217 2.67 12.70 11.15
C ASN A 217 2.14 11.42 11.81
N SER A 218 0.84 11.35 12.10
CA SER A 218 0.20 10.17 12.68
C SER A 218 0.37 8.96 11.77
N LEU A 219 0.09 9.11 10.47
CA LEU A 219 0.25 8.03 9.49
C LEU A 219 1.70 7.55 9.39
N LEU A 220 2.68 8.46 9.38
CA LEU A 220 4.11 8.12 9.38
C LEU A 220 4.53 7.38 10.67
N MET A 221 3.94 7.73 11.81
CA MET A 221 4.20 7.08 13.10
C MET A 221 3.55 5.70 13.22
N GLU A 222 2.40 5.48 12.59
CA GLU A 222 1.56 4.28 12.79
C GLU A 222 1.69 3.22 11.68
N VAL A 223 2.12 3.60 10.47
CA VAL A 223 2.27 2.64 9.37
C VAL A 223 3.16 1.46 9.77
N GLU A 224 2.80 0.24 9.37
CA GLU A 224 3.56 -0.96 9.74
C GLU A 224 4.99 -0.92 9.20
N TYR A 225 5.19 -0.48 7.95
CA TYR A 225 6.51 -0.36 7.32
C TYR A 225 6.71 1.02 6.68
N LEU A 226 7.70 1.76 7.16
CA LEU A 226 8.06 3.08 6.63
C LEU A 226 9.33 3.01 5.79
N PHE A 227 9.27 3.44 4.54
CA PHE A 227 10.39 3.55 3.61
C PHE A 227 10.65 5.03 3.31
N VAL A 228 11.78 5.55 3.79
CA VAL A 228 12.23 6.93 3.57
C VAL A 228 13.35 6.94 2.53
N ASN A 229 13.02 7.40 1.34
CA ASN A 229 13.94 7.44 0.22
C ASN A 229 14.70 8.77 0.17
N LYS A 230 15.98 8.71 -0.23
CA LYS A 230 16.86 9.86 -0.47
C LYS A 230 17.12 10.77 0.74
N LEU A 231 17.08 10.23 1.96
CA LEU A 231 17.23 11.02 3.18
C LEU A 231 18.56 11.81 3.21
N GLY A 232 19.64 11.25 2.66
CA GLY A 232 20.95 11.89 2.60
C GLY A 232 21.16 12.92 1.49
N THR A 233 20.12 13.34 0.75
CA THR A 233 20.27 14.38 -0.28
C THR A 233 20.35 15.75 0.37
N GLY A 234 21.52 16.39 0.27
CA GLY A 234 21.74 17.74 0.76
C GLY A 234 21.48 17.91 2.27
N THR A 235 21.34 19.15 2.70
CA THR A 235 20.98 19.48 4.09
C THR A 235 19.51 19.88 4.19
N LYS A 236 18.91 19.67 5.37
CA LYS A 236 17.50 19.93 5.66
C LYS A 236 17.36 20.98 6.78
N PRO A 237 16.26 21.76 6.81
CA PRO A 237 16.06 22.74 7.87
C PRO A 237 15.80 22.06 9.23
N GLU A 238 16.18 22.74 10.31
CA GLU A 238 16.11 22.23 11.69
C GLU A 238 14.71 21.72 12.07
N TRP A 239 13.67 22.49 11.75
CA TRP A 239 12.28 22.15 12.06
C TRP A 239 11.86 20.82 11.43
N PHE A 240 12.35 20.50 10.23
CA PHE A 240 12.01 19.28 9.54
C PHE A 240 12.73 18.08 10.17
N ILE A 241 13.99 18.26 10.57
CA ILE A 241 14.73 17.23 11.30
C ILE A 241 14.07 16.93 12.66
N ASN A 242 13.57 17.94 13.38
CA ASN A 242 12.77 17.71 14.60
C ASN A 242 11.56 16.81 14.35
N ILE A 243 10.76 17.09 13.32
CA ILE A 243 9.60 16.26 12.94
C ILE A 243 10.04 14.81 12.65
N LEU A 244 11.12 14.62 11.90
CA LEU A 244 11.62 13.27 11.60
C LEU A 244 12.09 12.55 12.86
N ILE A 245 12.78 13.23 13.79
CA ILE A 245 13.18 12.65 15.07
C ILE A 245 11.97 12.14 15.84
N ASP A 246 10.92 12.95 15.96
CA ASP A 246 9.70 12.57 16.70
C ASP A 246 9.04 11.33 16.09
N ILE A 247 8.94 11.29 14.77
CA ILE A 247 8.43 10.12 14.03
C ILE A 247 9.29 8.89 14.34
N LEU A 248 10.62 8.99 14.21
CA LEU A 248 11.52 7.85 14.39
C LEU A 248 11.54 7.35 15.84
N ILE A 249 11.48 8.24 16.85
CA ILE A 249 11.41 7.87 18.27
C ILE A 249 10.08 7.16 18.58
N ARG A 250 8.97 7.67 18.06
CA ARG A 250 7.65 7.03 18.23
C ARG A 250 7.65 5.62 17.63
N ARG A 251 8.22 5.46 16.45
CA ARG A 251 8.35 4.16 15.77
C ARG A 251 9.30 3.21 16.51
N GLU A 252 10.41 3.70 17.04
CA GLU A 252 11.32 2.94 17.90
C GLU A 252 10.58 2.36 19.12
N THR A 253 9.81 3.22 19.79
CA THR A 253 9.00 2.83 20.97
C THR A 253 7.96 1.76 20.62
N ASN A 254 7.32 1.88 19.46
CA ASN A 254 6.30 0.96 18.98
C ASN A 254 6.85 -0.25 18.21
N LYS A 255 8.19 -0.38 18.10
CA LYS A 255 8.86 -1.47 17.36
C LYS A 255 8.44 -1.58 15.89
N LEU A 256 8.19 -0.43 15.25
CA LEU A 256 7.80 -0.35 13.85
C LEU A 256 9.03 -0.07 12.97
N PRO A 257 9.40 -0.98 12.05
CA PRO A 257 10.65 -0.86 11.30
C PRO A 257 10.66 0.33 10.33
N VAL A 258 11.86 0.86 10.10
CA VAL A 258 12.11 1.99 9.19
C VAL A 258 13.25 1.64 8.23
N PHE A 259 13.00 1.82 6.94
CA PHE A 259 13.94 1.59 5.85
C PHE A 259 14.35 2.92 5.25
N ILE A 260 15.65 3.16 5.14
CA ILE A 260 16.20 4.44 4.74
C ILE A 260 17.19 4.20 3.61
N SER A 261 17.09 4.97 2.52
CA SER A 261 18.18 5.13 1.55
C SER A 261 18.86 6.49 1.72
N SER A 262 20.17 6.50 1.51
CA SER A 262 20.99 7.69 1.67
C SER A 262 22.17 7.71 0.70
N LEU A 263 22.49 8.90 0.15
CA LEU A 263 23.66 9.13 -0.72
C LEU A 263 24.99 9.00 0.04
N ALA A 264 24.97 9.41 1.31
CA ALA A 264 26.10 9.40 2.21
C ALA A 264 25.75 8.70 3.53
N ASP A 265 26.75 8.29 4.29
CA ASP A 265 26.54 7.71 5.61
C ASP A 265 26.09 8.80 6.59
N ILE A 266 24.79 9.01 6.70
CA ILE A 266 24.19 9.98 7.63
C ILE A 266 24.42 9.60 9.09
N THR A 267 24.92 8.41 9.43
CA THR A 267 25.34 8.10 10.80
C THR A 267 26.76 8.59 11.11
N ASP A 268 27.55 8.95 10.10
CA ASP A 268 28.89 9.53 10.27
C ASP A 268 28.78 10.99 10.73
N LYS A 269 29.49 11.33 11.82
CA LYS A 269 29.61 12.69 12.36
C LYS A 269 30.07 13.74 11.33
N ASN A 270 30.79 13.31 10.29
CA ASN A 270 31.34 14.19 9.27
C ASN A 270 30.30 14.65 8.22
N VAL A 271 29.17 13.96 8.10
CA VAL A 271 28.15 14.27 7.09
C VAL A 271 27.15 15.27 7.65
N SER A 272 27.12 16.53 7.23
CA SER A 272 26.11 17.50 7.69
C SER A 272 24.69 17.08 7.27
N ILE A 273 23.71 17.18 8.18
CA ILE A 273 22.31 16.86 7.88
C ILE A 273 21.45 18.12 7.97
N VAL A 274 21.70 18.97 8.97
CA VAL A 274 20.95 20.21 9.17
C VAL A 274 21.66 21.36 8.44
N SER A 275 20.89 22.22 7.77
CA SER A 275 21.40 23.46 7.17
C SER A 275 21.68 24.50 8.25
N SER A 276 22.92 24.99 8.35
CA SER A 276 23.28 26.00 9.35
C SER A 276 24.44 26.90 8.91
N PHE A 277 24.27 28.22 9.05
CA PHE A 277 25.35 29.19 9.01
C PHE A 277 26.04 29.24 10.39
N GLY A 278 27.37 29.04 10.44
CA GLY A 278 28.13 29.09 11.70
C GLY A 278 27.96 27.85 12.59
N ARG A 279 27.75 26.67 11.98
CA ARG A 279 27.51 25.36 12.62
C ARG A 279 28.39 25.08 13.85
N ASP A 280 29.69 25.39 13.77
CA ASP A 280 30.66 25.12 14.83
C ASP A 280 30.40 25.88 16.14
N LYS A 281 29.53 26.90 16.11
CA LYS A 281 29.17 27.72 17.27
C LYS A 281 27.79 27.39 17.86
N ASN A 282 27.03 26.44 17.29
CA ASN A 282 25.69 26.10 17.76
C ASN A 282 25.64 24.71 18.42
N ALA A 283 25.88 24.68 19.73
CA ALA A 283 25.86 23.44 20.52
C ALA A 283 24.48 22.73 20.53
N GLY A 284 23.38 23.47 20.42
CA GLY A 284 22.03 22.90 20.35
C GLY A 284 21.83 22.09 19.06
N LEU A 285 22.23 22.67 17.92
CA LEU A 285 22.13 22.02 16.62
C LEU A 285 23.00 20.76 16.52
N ILE A 286 24.20 20.79 17.10
CA ILE A 286 25.06 19.59 17.18
C ILE A 286 24.39 18.48 17.99
N LYS A 287 23.75 18.81 19.13
CA LYS A 287 23.01 17.83 19.93
C LYS A 287 21.81 17.25 19.16
N LEU A 288 21.09 18.10 18.44
CA LEU A 288 19.96 17.68 17.61
C LEU A 288 20.38 16.71 16.51
N GLU A 289 21.42 17.04 15.75
CA GLU A 289 21.95 16.15 14.72
C GLU A 289 22.42 14.82 15.33
N ASN A 290 23.15 14.86 16.44
CA ASN A 290 23.58 13.64 17.13
C ASN A 290 22.40 12.79 17.58
N LEU A 291 21.32 13.40 18.08
CA LEU A 291 20.09 12.68 18.41
C LEU A 291 19.51 11.99 17.17
N PHE A 292 19.38 12.70 16.05
CA PHE A 292 18.88 12.13 14.80
C PHE A 292 19.71 10.93 14.33
N ARG A 293 21.03 11.08 14.28
CA ARG A 293 21.97 10.00 13.88
C ARG A 293 21.85 8.79 14.77
N ASN A 294 21.87 9.02 16.08
CA ASN A 294 21.82 7.95 17.06
C ASN A 294 20.49 7.20 16.96
N THR A 295 19.38 7.91 16.75
CA THR A 295 18.07 7.27 16.54
C THR A 295 18.07 6.38 15.29
N ILE A 296 18.58 6.87 14.15
CA ILE A 296 18.72 6.06 12.93
C ILE A 296 19.59 4.83 13.17
N ALA A 297 20.73 4.99 13.84
CA ALA A 297 21.65 3.89 14.13
C ALA A 297 21.05 2.83 15.07
N ARG A 298 20.17 3.21 16.00
CA ARG A 298 19.48 2.25 16.89
C ARG A 298 18.44 1.42 16.13
N ILE A 299 17.66 2.05 15.24
CA ILE A 299 16.51 1.41 14.58
C ILE A 299 16.84 0.73 13.24
N THR A 300 18.06 0.86 12.73
CA THR A 300 18.44 0.28 11.43
C THR A 300 19.69 -0.58 11.49
N HIS A 301 19.80 -1.53 10.58
CA HIS A 301 21.08 -2.14 10.20
C HIS A 301 21.67 -1.38 9.02
N LYS A 302 22.90 -0.87 9.17
CA LYS A 302 23.58 -0.10 8.14
C LYS A 302 24.33 -1.00 7.16
N PHE A 303 24.16 -0.74 5.88
CA PHE A 303 24.92 -1.34 4.79
C PHE A 303 25.33 -0.27 3.80
N ILE A 304 26.58 -0.35 3.34
CA ILE A 304 27.17 0.59 2.38
C ILE A 304 27.43 -0.17 1.08
N ALA A 305 26.95 0.37 -0.04
CA ALA A 305 27.20 -0.19 -1.36
C ALA A 305 28.69 -0.11 -1.69
N LYS A 306 29.19 -1.12 -2.40
CA LYS A 306 30.51 -1.07 -3.02
C LYS A 306 30.51 0.05 -4.05
N LYS A 307 31.60 0.82 -4.11
CA LYS A 307 31.81 1.79 -5.18
C LYS A 307 31.78 1.04 -6.51
N SER A 308 30.87 1.47 -7.37
CA SER A 308 30.78 1.03 -8.76
C SER A 308 31.85 1.68 -9.61
#